data_AF-K6H5P9-F1
#
_entry.id   AF-K6H5P9-F1
#
_cell.length_a   1.000
_cell.length_b   1.000
_cell.length_c   1.000
_cell.angle_alpha   90.00
_cell.angle_beta   90.00
_cell.angle_gamma   90.00
#
_symmetry.space_group_name_H-M   'P 1'
#
loop_
_entity.id
_entity.type
_entity.pdbx_description
1 polymer ?
#
loop_
_entity_poly.entity_id
_entity_poly.type
_entity_poly.pdbx_seq_one_letter_code
_entity_poly.pdbx_strand_id
1 'polypeptide(L)'
;MLGQREGEIKDQEFRRVNVDTTVQEKAIAFPTDARLYHKMRQALVKEASKEKIQLRQSYKRKSKLAFIKQGRYFHAKQIKRVNKETKRLKTYLGCVKRDIERKVENPNIRLKSLLEISERILTQK
;
A
#
# COMPACT_ATOMS: atom_id res chain seq x y z
N MET A 1 45.30 -1.90 5.96
CA MET A 1 45.32 -1.65 7.42
C MET A 1 44.11 -0.79 7.74
N LEU A 2 43.20 -1.06 8.67
CA LEU A 2 42.96 -2.11 9.68
C LEU A 2 41.44 -2.02 9.95
N GLY A 3 40.67 -3.05 9.62
CA GLY A 3 39.19 -3.01 9.75
C GLY A 3 38.44 -4.13 9.01
N GLN A 4 39.13 -4.92 8.18
CA GLN A 4 38.62 -6.18 7.61
C GLN A 4 38.84 -7.40 8.52
N ARG A 5 39.01 -7.19 9.83
CA ARG A 5 39.29 -8.25 10.80
C ARG A 5 38.53 -7.99 12.09
N GLU A 6 37.23 -8.22 12.05
CA GLU A 6 36.42 -8.62 13.21
C GLU A 6 35.03 -8.97 12.66
N GLY A 7 34.70 -10.26 12.70
CA GLY A 7 33.51 -10.85 12.09
C GLY A 7 32.24 -10.52 12.87
N GLU A 8 31.80 -9.27 12.82
CA GLU A 8 30.67 -8.74 13.60
C GLU A 8 29.61 -8.07 12.70
N ILE A 9 29.41 -8.56 11.48
CA ILE A 9 28.29 -8.11 10.64
C ILE A 9 27.54 -9.31 10.11
N LYS A 10 26.29 -9.50 10.56
CA LYS A 10 25.37 -10.49 9.98
C LYS A 10 24.79 -9.93 8.69
N ASP A 11 24.76 -10.75 7.63
CA ASP A 11 24.19 -10.43 6.30
C ASP A 11 22.76 -9.85 6.31
N GLN A 12 22.03 -9.95 7.43
CA GLN A 12 20.71 -9.34 7.60
C GLN A 12 20.72 -7.81 7.62
N GLU A 13 21.86 -7.15 7.83
CA GLU A 13 21.94 -5.68 7.87
C GLU A 13 21.86 -5.03 6.48
N PHE A 14 22.19 -5.76 5.40
CA PHE A 14 22.02 -5.26 4.03
C PHE A 14 20.56 -5.19 3.54
N ARG A 15 19.60 -5.79 4.27
CA ARG A 15 18.17 -5.69 3.91
C ARG A 15 17.49 -4.43 4.43
N ARG A 16 18.15 -3.67 5.31
CA ARG A 16 17.77 -2.28 5.60
C ARG A 16 18.53 -1.38 4.64
N VAL A 17 17.94 -1.16 3.47
CA VAL A 17 18.31 -0.01 2.65
C VAL A 17 17.91 1.23 3.45
N ASN A 18 18.89 1.79 4.16
CA ASN A 18 18.87 3.16 4.63
C ASN A 18 18.78 4.06 3.41
N VAL A 19 17.57 4.51 3.08
CA VAL A 19 17.41 5.74 2.29
C VAL A 19 17.50 6.86 3.31
N ASP A 20 18.71 7.39 3.49
CA ASP A 20 19.00 8.60 4.27
C ASP A 20 18.11 9.75 3.81
N THR A 21 16.98 9.89 4.50
CA THR A 21 16.11 11.05 4.40
C THR A 21 15.75 11.42 5.83
N THR A 22 16.56 12.28 6.45
CA THR A 22 16.16 13.04 7.64
C THR A 22 15.06 14.01 7.24
N VAL A 23 13.86 13.51 7.02
CA VAL A 23 12.67 14.32 6.78
C VAL A 23 11.92 14.40 8.10
N GLN A 24 11.98 15.56 8.74
CA GLN A 24 10.94 15.91 9.70
C GLN A 24 9.64 16.09 8.91
N GLU A 25 8.83 15.05 8.83
CA GLU A 25 7.58 15.10 8.08
C GLU A 25 6.50 15.87 8.86
N LYS A 26 6.64 17.21 8.89
CA LYS A 26 5.66 18.14 9.47
C LYS A 26 4.48 18.36 8.51
N ALA A 27 3.82 17.26 8.12
CA ALA A 27 2.49 17.25 7.48
C ALA A 27 1.85 15.84 7.50
N ILE A 28 2.22 14.96 8.44
CA ILE A 28 1.82 13.55 8.37
C ILE A 28 0.85 13.19 9.47
N ALA A 29 -0.41 13.16 9.07
CA ALA A 29 -1.38 12.34 9.77
C ALA A 29 -0.89 10.88 9.73
N PHE A 30 -0.68 10.28 10.90
CA PHE A 30 -0.27 8.88 11.08
C PHE A 30 -0.90 7.96 10.01
N PRO A 31 -0.13 7.07 9.37
CA PRO A 31 -0.64 6.17 8.37
C PRO A 31 -1.65 5.21 9.01
N THR A 32 -2.94 5.54 8.97
CA THR A 32 -3.99 4.56 9.23
C THR A 32 -4.06 3.63 8.02
N ASP A 33 -4.08 2.32 8.26
CA ASP A 33 -4.20 1.30 7.21
C ASP A 33 -5.31 1.61 6.19
N ALA A 34 -6.41 2.20 6.64
CA ALA A 34 -7.52 2.63 5.80
C ALA A 34 -7.11 3.65 4.71
N ARG A 35 -6.33 4.68 5.05
CA ARG A 35 -5.88 5.69 4.09
C ARG A 35 -4.89 5.08 3.10
N LEU A 36 -3.99 4.23 3.59
CA LEU A 36 -2.97 3.56 2.80
C LEU A 36 -3.61 2.64 1.74
N TYR A 37 -4.56 1.79 2.15
CA TYR A 37 -5.30 0.93 1.22
C TYR A 37 -6.09 1.73 0.17
N HIS A 38 -6.76 2.81 0.57
CA HIS A 38 -7.54 3.64 -0.35
C HIS A 38 -6.63 4.33 -1.38
N LYS A 39 -5.54 4.95 -0.93
CA LYS A 39 -4.58 5.67 -1.79
C LYS A 39 -3.86 4.71 -2.73
N MET A 40 -3.40 3.56 -2.24
CA MET A 40 -2.72 2.58 -3.09
C MET A 40 -3.65 2.04 -4.18
N ARG A 41 -4.92 1.75 -3.84
CA ARG A 41 -5.91 1.37 -4.86
C ARG A 41 -6.17 2.50 -5.86
N GLN A 42 -6.11 3.77 -5.46
CA GLN A 42 -6.22 4.89 -6.40
C GLN A 42 -5.03 4.94 -7.36
N ALA A 43 -3.81 4.78 -6.85
CA ALA A 43 -2.59 4.76 -7.64
C ALA A 43 -2.60 3.63 -8.68
N LEU A 44 -2.88 2.39 -8.27
CA LEU A 44 -2.95 1.23 -9.17
C LEU A 44 -3.97 1.42 -10.29
N VAL A 45 -5.18 1.90 -9.98
CA VAL A 45 -6.19 2.13 -11.03
C VAL A 45 -5.80 3.27 -11.97
N LYS A 46 -5.10 4.30 -11.46
CA LYS A 46 -4.63 5.41 -12.31
C LYS A 46 -3.57 4.91 -13.30
N GLU A 47 -2.60 4.13 -12.84
CA GLU A 47 -1.59 3.56 -13.76
C GLU A 47 -2.19 2.53 -14.70
N ALA A 48 -3.07 1.64 -14.22
CA ALA A 48 -3.77 0.68 -15.07
C ALA A 48 -4.56 1.37 -16.20
N SER A 49 -5.19 2.51 -15.90
CA SER A 49 -5.91 3.30 -16.90
C SER A 49 -4.98 3.94 -17.94
N LYS A 50 -3.76 4.33 -17.58
CA LYS A 50 -2.78 4.88 -18.53
C LYS A 50 -2.25 3.80 -19.46
N GLU A 51 -2.03 2.60 -18.92
CA GLU A 51 -1.63 1.41 -19.68
C GLU A 51 -2.79 0.75 -20.43
N LYS A 52 -3.98 1.38 -20.43
CA LYS A 52 -5.20 0.89 -21.11
C LYS A 52 -5.63 -0.53 -20.66
N ILE A 53 -5.26 -0.92 -19.44
CA ILE A 53 -5.67 -2.20 -18.85
C ILE A 53 -7.13 -2.09 -18.41
N GLN A 54 -8.00 -2.89 -19.02
CA GLN A 54 -9.40 -2.94 -18.65
C GLN A 54 -9.60 -3.74 -17.36
N LEU A 55 -9.79 -3.07 -16.23
CA LEU A 55 -10.07 -3.71 -14.95
C LEU A 55 -11.50 -4.23 -14.88
N ARG A 56 -11.70 -5.45 -14.33
CA ARG A 56 -13.02 -6.04 -14.10
C ARG A 56 -13.84 -5.13 -13.18
N GLN A 57 -13.21 -4.66 -12.11
CA GLN A 57 -13.82 -3.71 -11.19
C GLN A 57 -12.74 -2.77 -10.65
N SER A 58 -13.01 -1.47 -10.74
CA SER A 58 -12.11 -0.50 -10.13
C SER A 58 -12.38 -0.36 -8.63
N TYR A 59 -13.60 -0.52 -8.12
CA TYR A 59 -13.99 -0.18 -6.73
C TYR A 59 -13.90 1.31 -6.34
N LYS A 60 -13.84 2.25 -7.31
CA LYS A 60 -13.69 3.70 -7.02
C LYS A 60 -14.74 4.22 -6.03
N ARG A 61 -16.02 3.95 -6.31
CA ARG A 61 -17.16 4.38 -5.48
C ARG A 61 -17.20 3.66 -4.13
N LYS A 62 -17.06 2.33 -4.14
CA LYS A 62 -17.14 1.49 -2.93
C LYS A 62 -16.01 1.82 -1.94
N SER A 63 -14.78 1.99 -2.44
CA SER A 63 -13.63 2.34 -1.62
C SER A 63 -13.77 3.75 -1.01
N LYS A 64 -14.22 4.76 -1.78
CA LYS A 64 -14.50 6.10 -1.23
C LYS A 64 -15.55 6.06 -0.11
N LEU A 65 -16.64 5.33 -0.31
CA LEU A 65 -17.70 5.19 0.71
C LEU A 65 -17.20 4.50 1.97
N ALA A 66 -16.45 3.40 1.83
CA ALA A 66 -15.87 2.67 2.96
C ALA A 66 -14.88 3.56 3.75
N PHE A 67 -14.05 4.35 3.06
CA PHE A 67 -13.13 5.29 3.68
C PHE A 67 -13.84 6.38 4.50
N ILE A 68 -14.89 6.99 3.95
CA ILE A 68 -15.70 7.99 4.67
C ILE A 68 -16.38 7.37 5.90
N LYS A 69 -16.97 6.17 5.74
CA LYS A 69 -17.61 5.46 6.85
C LYS A 69 -16.61 5.09 7.95
N GLN A 70 -15.43 4.62 7.58
CA GLN A 70 -14.34 4.31 8.52
C GLN A 70 -14.01 5.52 9.39
N GLY A 71 -13.84 6.71 8.78
CA GLY A 71 -13.58 7.95 9.52
C GLY A 71 -14.73 8.35 10.44
N ARG A 72 -15.99 8.28 9.98
CA ARG A 72 -17.17 8.57 10.82
C ARG A 72 -17.28 7.62 12.02
N TYR A 73 -17.07 6.33 11.81
CA TYR A 73 -17.08 5.34 12.89
C TYR A 73 -15.92 5.54 13.86
N PHE A 74 -14.76 5.99 13.36
CA PHE A 74 -13.61 6.30 14.19
C PHE A 74 -13.93 7.48 15.14
N HIS A 75 -14.48 8.56 14.61
CA HIS A 75 -14.93 9.70 15.43
C HIS A 75 -16.00 9.30 16.47
N ALA A 76 -16.93 8.42 16.09
CA ALA A 76 -17.95 7.89 17.00
C ALA A 76 -17.44 6.77 17.95
N LYS A 77 -16.13 6.49 17.98
CA LYS A 77 -15.51 5.41 18.78
C LYS A 77 -16.08 4.01 18.53
N GLN A 78 -16.67 3.77 17.36
CA GLN A 78 -17.28 2.48 16.97
C GLN A 78 -16.23 1.52 16.37
N ILE A 79 -15.28 1.05 17.19
CA ILE A 79 -14.08 0.29 16.75
C ILE A 79 -14.42 -0.94 15.89
N LYS A 80 -15.44 -1.73 16.27
CA LYS A 80 -15.86 -2.92 15.48
C LYS A 80 -16.23 -2.54 14.03
N ARG A 81 -16.87 -1.38 13.84
CA ARG A 81 -17.27 -0.89 12.52
C ARG A 81 -16.11 -0.26 11.76
N VAL A 82 -15.20 0.45 12.45
CA VAL A 82 -13.92 0.93 11.90
C VAL A 82 -13.17 -0.24 11.27
N ASN A 83 -12.92 -1.30 12.04
CA ASN A 83 -12.16 -2.47 11.60
C ASN A 83 -12.84 -3.17 10.42
N LYS A 84 -14.18 -3.21 10.38
CA LYS A 84 -14.95 -3.77 9.26
C LYS A 84 -14.74 -2.97 7.97
N GLU A 85 -14.78 -1.65 8.03
CA GLU A 85 -14.54 -0.82 6.85
C GLU A 85 -13.06 -0.84 6.42
N THR A 86 -12.11 -0.87 7.35
CA THR A 86 -10.67 -1.06 7.04
C THR A 86 -10.44 -2.39 6.32
N LYS A 87 -11.04 -3.49 6.79
CA LYS A 87 -10.98 -4.80 6.10
C LYS A 87 -11.54 -4.72 4.67
N ARG A 88 -12.66 -4.01 4.45
CA ARG A 88 -13.20 -3.81 3.09
C ARG A 88 -12.22 -3.06 2.19
N LEU A 89 -11.56 -2.02 2.71
CA LEU A 89 -10.54 -1.28 1.95
C LEU A 89 -9.37 -2.18 1.57
N LYS A 90 -8.89 -3.02 2.50
CA LYS A 90 -7.86 -4.05 2.24
C LYS A 90 -8.30 -5.01 1.12
N THR A 91 -9.53 -5.51 1.19
CA THR A 91 -10.09 -6.41 0.17
C THR A 91 -10.17 -5.73 -1.20
N TYR A 92 -10.61 -4.47 -1.27
CA TYR A 92 -10.70 -3.76 -2.56
C TYR A 92 -9.33 -3.55 -3.19
N LEU A 93 -8.31 -3.19 -2.39
CA LEU A 93 -6.94 -3.11 -2.88
C LEU A 93 -6.47 -4.47 -3.42
N GLY A 94 -6.62 -5.54 -2.63
CA GLY A 94 -6.20 -6.88 -3.03
C GLY A 94 -6.92 -7.42 -4.27
N CYS A 95 -8.21 -7.08 -4.46
CA CYS A 95 -8.93 -7.43 -5.69
C CYS A 95 -8.36 -6.70 -6.91
N VAL A 96 -8.06 -5.41 -6.81
CA VAL A 96 -7.48 -4.63 -7.92
C VAL A 96 -6.08 -5.14 -8.25
N LYS A 97 -5.24 -5.35 -7.24
CA LYS A 97 -3.89 -5.91 -7.40
C LYS A 97 -3.94 -7.22 -8.18
N ARG A 98 -4.73 -8.19 -7.72
CA ARG A 98 -4.85 -9.51 -8.37
C ARG A 98 -5.42 -9.42 -9.79
N ASP A 99 -6.34 -8.49 -10.06
CA ASP A 99 -6.89 -8.32 -11.41
C ASP A 99 -5.84 -7.75 -12.38
N ILE A 100 -4.96 -6.86 -11.90
CA ILE A 100 -3.82 -6.35 -12.69
C ILE A 100 -2.81 -7.47 -12.93
N GLU A 101 -2.39 -8.19 -11.88
CA GLU A 101 -1.40 -9.28 -11.98
C GLU A 101 -1.85 -10.40 -12.94
N ARG A 102 -3.16 -10.64 -13.05
CA ARG A 102 -3.71 -11.65 -13.99
C ARG A 102 -3.74 -11.18 -15.44
N LYS A 103 -3.65 -9.87 -15.70
CA LYS A 103 -3.81 -9.27 -17.04
C LYS A 103 -2.50 -8.79 -17.63
N VAL A 104 -1.45 -8.70 -16.82
CA VAL A 104 -0.19 -8.09 -17.20
C VAL A 104 0.93 -9.04 -16.85
N GLU A 105 1.53 -9.66 -17.87
CA GLU A 105 2.72 -10.51 -17.71
C GLU A 105 3.99 -9.65 -17.53
N ASN A 106 4.12 -8.57 -18.32
CA ASN A 106 5.26 -7.66 -18.29
C ASN A 106 4.82 -6.22 -17.97
N PRO A 107 4.68 -5.86 -16.68
CA PRO A 107 4.27 -4.53 -16.28
C PRO A 107 5.38 -3.49 -16.53
N ASN A 108 4.98 -2.25 -16.83
CA ASN A 108 5.90 -1.12 -16.83
C ASN A 108 6.58 -0.98 -15.47
N ILE A 109 7.79 -0.44 -15.44
CA ILE A 109 8.61 -0.18 -14.24
C ILE A 109 7.79 0.48 -13.13
N ARG A 110 6.98 1.49 -13.49
CA ARG A 110 6.13 2.21 -12.54
C ARG A 110 5.02 1.34 -11.95
N LEU A 111 4.34 0.56 -12.79
CA LEU A 111 3.29 -0.35 -12.33
C LEU A 111 3.87 -1.47 -11.47
N LYS A 112 5.03 -2.02 -11.85
CA LYS A 112 5.77 -3.02 -11.08
C LYS A 112 6.10 -2.51 -9.68
N SER A 113 6.68 -1.31 -9.58
CA SER A 113 6.98 -0.68 -8.28
C SER A 113 5.72 -0.52 -7.42
N LEU A 114 4.60 -0.08 -8.00
CA LEU A 114 3.34 0.04 -7.25
C LEU A 114 2.79 -1.32 -6.80
N LEU A 115 2.93 -2.37 -7.61
CA LEU A 115 2.53 -3.72 -7.25
C LEU A 115 3.35 -4.24 -6.06
N GLU A 116 4.67 -4.04 -6.07
CA GLU A 116 5.56 -4.40 -4.96
C GLU A 116 5.20 -3.65 -3.66
N ILE A 117 4.98 -2.34 -3.72
CA ILE A 117 4.55 -1.56 -2.54
C ILE A 117 3.19 -2.04 -2.07
N SER A 118 2.25 -2.32 -2.99
CA SER A 118 0.93 -2.82 -2.62
C SER A 118 0.98 -4.18 -1.92
N GLU A 119 1.93 -5.05 -2.29
CA GLU A 119 2.14 -6.34 -1.63
C GLU A 119 2.66 -6.15 -0.20
N ARG A 120 3.64 -5.25 0.00
CA ARG A 120 4.14 -4.90 1.34
C ARG A 120 3.03 -4.37 2.23
N ILE A 121 2.18 -3.49 1.71
CA ILE A 121 1.02 -2.92 2.41
C ILE A 121 -0.01 -4.01 2.81
N LEU A 122 -0.22 -5.01 1.95
CA LEU A 122 -1.19 -6.08 2.23
C LEU A 122 -0.66 -7.12 3.22
N THR A 123 0.65 -7.35 3.22
CA THR A 123 1.33 -8.33 4.10
C THR A 123 1.67 -7.77 5.47
N GLN A 124 1.78 -6.44 5.63
CA GLN A 124 1.95 -5.79 6.92
C GLN A 124 0.79 -6.15 7.87
N LYS A 125 1.13 -6.63 9.06
CA LYS A 125 0.24 -7.00 10.18
C LYS A 125 0.32 -6.00 11.30
#